data_AF-A0AAU3HS79-F1
#
_entry.id   AF-A0AAU3HS79-F1
#
_cell.length_a   1.000
_cell.length_b   1.000
_cell.length_c   1.000
_cell.angle_alpha   90.00
_cell.angle_beta   90.00
_cell.angle_gamma   90.00
#
_symmetry.space_group_name_H-M   'P 1'
#
loop_
_entity.id
_entity.type
_entity.pdbx_description
1 polymer ?
#
loop_
_entity_poly.entity_id
_entity_poly.type
_entity_poly.pdbx_seq_one_letter_code
_entity_poly.pdbx_strand_id
1 'polypeptide(L)'
;MDDRTLEALGLSEAPREHPLSYPGAWPAESGLLHQNRLLRLTARPHRRLAKWLVEQPPDGFRRGTTGSAPVPVNYALMSANQTLVGDRYPVISIGSNACPAQLRHKMEGVGVSSTIPIVRARVTGIGIGVSAYVSPLGYVSSSPFHAPGVSRDLYITWLDAAQLDIVDASEGISDPRGEYDRVLLPSDDFRMELESGELLGAAYLYVHRYGVIHDGTGAPRPHLGERRLLTDLLSESTQLREWFGETPEDFSRRARGNEQLCEKGTRLFADEDRVTDSGLRQYVVAEPSRIVYDDIHPANSLPTGAFHTGRTPDSFDQRGAGVVRLSSAVSAALGDPQFAIVQNAQIPAARHERLGALATVIVAPDIPAQEEGRVEVDHSLRVGVGLEPGEAVTVRAARLPRTRRRWQETFFGHVNYVTCRVQDGDRASAEQEVCLLDTLTLELLGVSSGDEVVLEGFPGADGVVPVLQLKAIRTSEEVQERRKELHGGDMTSRYPNSLDALGTFPDLPWVFLDRRLWSGLGLDGQWLATVRIRCSRSYQLKKELREMVFLLGIAFIGVVTVLNSVVWQATSLAVLVLLVGFVVNVRLRSRLNQRAKRIRSRRT
;
A
#
# COMPACT_ATOMS: atom_id res chain seq x y z
N MET A 1 -8.97 -25.67 -15.06
CA MET A 1 -8.26 -24.40 -14.82
C MET A 1 -7.40 -24.20 -16.05
N ASP A 2 -7.57 -23.10 -16.77
CA ASP A 2 -6.84 -22.88 -18.03
C ASP A 2 -5.33 -22.92 -17.77
N ASP A 3 -4.57 -23.52 -18.69
CA ASP A 3 -3.12 -23.51 -18.55
C ASP A 3 -2.59 -22.10 -18.81
N ARG A 4 -2.26 -21.39 -17.72
CA ARG A 4 -1.74 -20.02 -17.75
C ARG A 4 -0.22 -19.95 -17.93
N THR A 5 0.44 -21.01 -18.40
CA THR A 5 1.88 -20.95 -18.71
C THR A 5 2.16 -19.97 -19.84
N LEU A 6 3.35 -19.36 -19.86
CA LEU A 6 3.75 -18.47 -20.95
C LEU A 6 3.73 -19.19 -22.30
N GLU A 7 4.08 -20.48 -22.34
CA GLU A 7 4.04 -21.30 -23.56
C GLU A 7 2.62 -21.46 -24.09
N ALA A 8 1.68 -21.87 -23.23
CA ALA A 8 0.27 -22.04 -23.62
C ALA A 8 -0.39 -20.73 -24.11
N LEU A 9 0.11 -19.58 -23.62
CA LEU A 9 -0.37 -18.26 -24.01
C LEU A 9 0.36 -17.67 -25.24
N GLY A 10 1.39 -18.34 -25.77
CA GLY A 10 2.21 -17.81 -26.87
C GLY A 10 3.10 -16.63 -26.46
N LEU A 11 3.47 -16.55 -25.18
CA LEU A 11 4.22 -15.47 -24.54
C LEU A 11 5.60 -15.93 -24.03
N SER A 12 6.09 -17.08 -24.48
CA SER A 12 7.33 -17.72 -23.99
C SER A 12 8.61 -17.29 -24.71
N GLU A 13 8.51 -16.61 -25.86
CA GLU A 13 9.68 -16.22 -26.66
C GLU A 13 10.22 -14.84 -26.25
N ALA A 14 11.48 -14.78 -25.81
CA ALA A 14 12.15 -13.53 -25.47
C ALA A 14 12.86 -12.92 -26.70
N PRO A 15 12.55 -11.67 -27.10
CA PRO A 15 13.18 -11.03 -28.25
C PRO A 15 14.69 -10.79 -28.06
N ARG A 16 15.22 -10.80 -26.82
CA ARG A 16 16.67 -10.79 -26.58
C ARG A 16 17.37 -12.04 -27.12
N GLU A 17 16.68 -13.18 -27.17
CA GLU A 17 17.21 -14.43 -27.73
C GLU A 17 16.90 -14.54 -29.22
N HIS A 18 15.73 -14.03 -29.63
CA HIS A 18 15.18 -14.02 -30.98
C HIS A 18 14.95 -12.58 -31.49
N PRO A 19 15.99 -11.86 -31.94
CA PRO A 19 15.90 -10.41 -32.25
C PRO A 19 14.81 -10.05 -33.26
N LEU A 20 14.58 -10.90 -34.26
CA LEU A 20 13.59 -10.68 -35.31
C LEU A 20 12.13 -10.82 -34.83
N SER A 21 11.89 -11.28 -33.61
CA SER A 21 10.56 -11.24 -33.00
C SER A 21 10.30 -9.97 -32.20
N TYR A 22 11.27 -9.04 -32.13
CA TYR A 22 11.10 -7.75 -31.46
C TYR A 22 9.82 -7.01 -31.94
N PRO A 23 9.02 -6.41 -31.03
CA PRO A 23 9.23 -6.26 -29.58
C PRO A 23 8.84 -7.48 -28.72
N GLY A 24 8.59 -8.64 -29.33
CA GLY A 24 8.07 -9.83 -28.66
C GLY A 24 6.54 -9.81 -28.56
N ALA A 25 5.96 -10.93 -28.13
CA ALA A 25 4.52 -11.04 -27.95
C ALA A 25 4.05 -10.26 -26.72
N TRP A 26 3.08 -9.37 -26.91
CA TRP A 26 2.42 -8.65 -25.82
C TRP A 26 1.28 -9.51 -25.28
N PRO A 27 0.98 -9.45 -23.98
CA PRO A 27 -0.21 -10.12 -23.45
C PRO A 27 -1.48 -9.52 -24.08
N ALA A 28 -2.58 -10.27 -24.09
CA ALA A 28 -3.87 -9.79 -24.59
C ALA A 28 -4.73 -9.11 -23.50
N GLU A 29 -4.39 -9.36 -22.23
CA GLU A 29 -5.14 -8.93 -21.04
C GLU A 29 -4.17 -8.59 -19.91
N SER A 30 -4.67 -7.92 -18.88
CA SER A 30 -3.90 -7.66 -17.66
C SER A 30 -3.57 -8.97 -16.93
N GLY A 31 -2.37 -9.07 -16.38
CA GLY A 31 -1.94 -10.25 -15.67
C GLY A 31 -0.81 -10.02 -14.67
N LEU A 32 -0.70 -10.93 -13.70
CA LEU A 32 0.45 -11.04 -12.82
C LEU A 32 1.40 -12.08 -13.45
N LEU A 33 2.52 -11.61 -13.98
CA LEU A 33 3.63 -12.50 -14.30
C LEU A 33 4.11 -13.09 -12.98
N HIS A 34 4.12 -14.40 -12.85
CA HIS A 34 4.59 -15.10 -11.66
C HIS A 34 5.24 -16.41 -12.09
N GLN A 35 6.55 -16.52 -11.89
CA GLN A 35 7.36 -17.63 -12.39
C GLN A 35 7.22 -17.74 -13.93
N ASN A 36 6.76 -18.89 -14.44
CA ASN A 36 6.48 -19.13 -15.86
C ASN A 36 4.99 -19.00 -16.23
N ARG A 37 4.20 -18.25 -15.46
CA ARG A 37 2.76 -18.07 -15.71
C ARG A 37 2.39 -16.60 -15.78
N LEU A 38 1.40 -16.28 -16.61
CA LEU A 38 0.72 -14.99 -16.59
C LEU A 38 -0.70 -15.20 -16.05
N LEU A 39 -0.87 -14.99 -14.74
CA LEU A 39 -2.14 -15.19 -14.05
C LEU A 39 -3.07 -14.01 -14.34
N ARG A 40 -4.33 -14.25 -14.70
CA ARG A 40 -5.24 -13.17 -15.10
C ARG A 40 -5.48 -12.20 -13.94
N LEU A 41 -5.43 -10.90 -14.25
CA LEU A 41 -5.89 -9.83 -13.37
C LEU A 41 -7.28 -9.35 -13.80
N THR A 42 -8.19 -9.23 -12.84
CA THR A 42 -9.52 -8.67 -13.04
C THR A 42 -9.64 -7.38 -12.25
N ALA A 43 -9.88 -6.28 -12.97
CA ALA A 43 -10.06 -4.97 -12.36
C ALA A 43 -11.31 -4.94 -11.47
N ARG A 44 -11.19 -4.26 -10.33
CA ARG A 44 -12.35 -3.90 -9.50
C ARG A 44 -12.69 -2.43 -9.75
N PRO A 45 -13.91 -2.11 -10.20
CA PRO A 45 -14.29 -0.72 -10.47
C PRO A 45 -14.02 0.20 -9.28
N HIS A 46 -13.44 1.35 -9.57
CA HIS A 46 -13.07 2.38 -8.58
C HIS A 46 -12.06 1.95 -7.52
N ARG A 47 -11.46 0.75 -7.63
CA ARG A 47 -10.42 0.30 -6.69
C ARG A 47 -9.04 0.40 -7.33
N ARG A 48 -8.04 0.68 -6.50
CA ARG A 48 -6.63 0.66 -6.91
C ARG A 48 -6.12 -0.75 -7.16
N LEU A 49 -4.99 -0.87 -7.87
CA LEU A 49 -4.42 -2.15 -8.32
C LEU A 49 -4.21 -3.17 -7.18
N ALA A 50 -3.85 -2.70 -5.99
CA ALA A 50 -3.72 -3.53 -4.78
C ALA A 50 -4.94 -4.43 -4.49
N LYS A 51 -6.14 -4.00 -4.90
CA LYS A 51 -7.43 -4.65 -4.65
C LYS A 51 -7.98 -5.39 -5.85
N TRP A 52 -7.32 -5.33 -7.00
CA TRP A 52 -7.72 -6.12 -8.16
C TRP A 52 -7.61 -7.61 -7.81
N LEU A 53 -8.37 -8.44 -8.52
CA LEU A 53 -8.39 -9.87 -8.26
C LEU A 53 -7.43 -10.58 -9.21
N VAL A 54 -6.63 -11.50 -8.68
CA VAL A 54 -5.73 -12.35 -9.44
C VAL A 54 -6.13 -13.81 -9.31
N GLU A 55 -6.16 -14.54 -10.42
CA GLU A 55 -6.32 -15.99 -10.41
C GLU A 55 -5.14 -16.64 -9.67
N GLN A 56 -5.41 -17.67 -8.88
CA GLN A 56 -4.35 -18.39 -8.16
C GLN A 56 -3.67 -19.43 -9.06
N PRO A 57 -2.35 -19.62 -8.95
CA PRO A 57 -1.70 -20.75 -9.60
C PRO A 57 -2.15 -22.08 -8.94
N PRO A 58 -2.00 -23.23 -9.63
CA PRO A 58 -2.45 -24.53 -9.10
C PRO A 58 -1.91 -24.89 -7.71
N ASP A 59 -0.66 -24.54 -7.42
CA ASP A 59 0.02 -24.81 -6.15
C ASP A 59 -0.17 -23.69 -5.10
N GLY A 60 -0.99 -22.68 -5.43
CA GLY A 60 -1.17 -21.45 -4.66
C GLY A 60 0.06 -20.53 -4.68
N PHE A 61 -0.11 -19.30 -4.20
CA PHE A 61 1.02 -18.36 -4.03
C PHE A 61 1.93 -18.75 -2.87
N ARG A 62 1.39 -19.49 -1.89
CA ARG A 62 2.14 -20.09 -0.78
C ARG A 62 2.16 -21.60 -0.96
N ARG A 63 3.34 -22.23 -0.83
CA ARG A 63 3.46 -23.69 -0.92
C ARG A 63 2.51 -24.38 0.05
N GLY A 64 1.70 -25.30 -0.46
CA GLY A 64 0.77 -26.11 0.32
C GLY A 64 -0.59 -25.45 0.59
N THR A 65 -0.85 -24.24 0.08
CA THR A 65 -2.19 -23.66 0.07
C THR A 65 -2.83 -23.90 -1.29
N THR A 66 -3.95 -24.62 -1.35
CA THR A 66 -4.74 -24.76 -2.57
C THR A 66 -5.97 -23.87 -2.49
N GLY A 67 -6.10 -22.95 -3.43
CA GLY A 67 -7.24 -22.06 -3.55
C GLY A 67 -7.59 -21.87 -5.02
N SER A 68 -8.88 -21.98 -5.36
CA SER A 68 -9.35 -21.79 -6.74
C SER A 68 -9.96 -20.40 -6.97
N ALA A 69 -10.39 -19.72 -5.90
CA ALA A 69 -11.00 -18.41 -6.00
C ALA A 69 -9.94 -17.31 -6.25
N PRO A 70 -10.22 -16.32 -7.09
CA PRO A 70 -9.34 -15.16 -7.24
C PRO A 70 -9.16 -14.40 -5.92
N VAL A 71 -7.96 -13.85 -5.71
CA VAL A 71 -7.59 -13.13 -4.48
C VAL A 71 -7.08 -11.73 -4.78
N PRO A 72 -7.13 -10.76 -3.84
CA PRO A 72 -6.53 -9.45 -4.02
C PRO A 72 -5.04 -9.53 -4.39
N VAL A 73 -4.56 -8.67 -5.29
CA VAL A 73 -3.15 -8.65 -5.73
C VAL A 73 -2.18 -8.50 -4.55
N ASN A 74 -2.43 -7.60 -3.61
CA ASN A 74 -1.55 -7.45 -2.45
C ASN A 74 -1.50 -8.72 -1.58
N TYR A 75 -2.60 -9.47 -1.47
CA TYR A 75 -2.59 -10.76 -0.78
C TYR A 75 -1.73 -11.79 -1.52
N ALA A 76 -1.84 -11.86 -2.85
CA ALA A 76 -1.03 -12.73 -3.67
C ALA A 76 0.48 -12.40 -3.55
N LEU A 77 0.84 -11.13 -3.68
CA LEU A 77 2.23 -10.66 -3.56
C LEU A 77 2.81 -10.98 -2.17
N MET A 78 2.08 -10.66 -1.11
CA MET A 78 2.50 -10.97 0.25
C MET A 78 2.62 -12.48 0.49
N SER A 79 1.68 -13.28 -0.02
CA SER A 79 1.72 -14.75 0.09
C SER A 79 2.92 -15.35 -0.65
N ALA A 80 3.32 -14.72 -1.76
CA ALA A 80 4.53 -15.05 -2.52
C ALA A 80 5.82 -14.40 -1.96
N ASN A 81 5.73 -13.72 -0.80
CA ASN A 81 6.83 -12.98 -0.17
C ASN A 81 7.48 -11.93 -1.11
N GLN A 82 6.63 -11.13 -1.77
CA GLN A 82 7.02 -10.09 -2.72
C GLN A 82 6.58 -8.71 -2.21
N THR A 83 7.26 -7.65 -2.69
CA THR A 83 6.89 -6.25 -2.44
C THR A 83 5.46 -5.97 -2.89
N LEU A 84 4.67 -5.29 -2.06
CA LEU A 84 3.28 -4.91 -2.35
C LEU A 84 3.18 -3.90 -3.49
N VAL A 85 2.01 -3.77 -4.09
CA VAL A 85 1.80 -2.86 -5.23
C VAL A 85 2.12 -1.40 -4.91
N GLY A 86 1.81 -0.96 -3.69
CA GLY A 86 2.00 0.42 -3.25
C GLY A 86 3.45 0.92 -3.30
N ASP A 87 4.41 0.00 -3.12
CA ASP A 87 5.84 0.27 -3.11
C ASP A 87 6.52 -0.08 -4.44
N ARG A 88 5.73 -0.21 -5.52
CA ARG A 88 6.19 -0.47 -6.89
C ARG A 88 6.11 0.78 -7.75
N TYR A 89 6.85 0.78 -8.85
CA TYR A 89 6.99 1.86 -9.81
C TYR A 89 6.21 1.51 -11.07
N PRO A 90 5.17 2.27 -11.45
CA PRO A 90 4.41 2.04 -12.68
C PRO A 90 5.21 2.52 -13.88
N VAL A 91 5.60 1.64 -14.79
CA VAL A 91 6.38 1.95 -16.00
C VAL A 91 5.61 1.56 -17.25
N ILE A 92 5.32 2.54 -18.11
CA ILE A 92 4.72 2.33 -19.43
C ILE A 92 5.72 1.57 -20.31
N SER A 93 5.27 0.43 -20.85
CA SER A 93 6.03 -0.44 -21.73
C SER A 93 5.48 -0.37 -23.16
N ILE A 94 6.35 0.04 -24.09
CA ILE A 94 6.02 0.19 -25.52
C ILE A 94 6.82 -0.75 -26.44
N GLY A 95 7.67 -1.60 -25.85
CA GLY A 95 8.64 -2.42 -26.55
C GLY A 95 8.83 -3.75 -25.82
N SER A 96 10.06 -4.25 -25.78
CA SER A 96 10.35 -5.57 -25.20
C SER A 96 10.01 -5.72 -23.72
N ASN A 97 9.92 -4.62 -22.95
CA ASN A 97 9.45 -4.63 -21.56
C ASN A 97 7.94 -4.89 -21.42
N ALA A 98 7.17 -4.93 -22.51
CA ALA A 98 5.79 -5.42 -22.51
C ALA A 98 5.70 -6.94 -22.70
N CYS A 99 6.77 -7.59 -23.15
CA CYS A 99 6.84 -9.04 -23.36
C CYS A 99 7.16 -9.77 -22.03
N PRO A 100 6.27 -10.67 -21.55
CA PRO A 100 6.49 -11.37 -20.28
C PRO A 100 7.73 -12.28 -20.28
N ALA A 101 8.03 -12.98 -21.39
CA ALA A 101 9.26 -13.77 -21.53
C ALA A 101 10.52 -12.89 -21.42
N GLN A 102 10.49 -11.69 -21.99
CA GLN A 102 11.62 -10.77 -21.90
C GLN A 102 11.89 -10.34 -20.45
N LEU A 103 10.83 -9.94 -19.72
CA LEU A 103 10.93 -9.57 -18.31
C LEU A 103 11.44 -10.76 -17.50
N ARG A 104 10.85 -11.94 -17.68
CA ARG A 104 11.28 -13.17 -17.02
C ARG A 104 12.77 -13.46 -17.27
N HIS A 105 13.22 -13.41 -18.53
CA HIS A 105 14.62 -13.61 -18.90
C HIS A 105 15.55 -12.60 -18.20
N LYS A 106 15.19 -11.31 -18.16
CA LYS A 106 15.97 -10.28 -17.45
C LYS A 106 16.11 -10.61 -15.96
N MET A 107 15.02 -11.00 -15.31
CA MET A 107 15.00 -11.28 -13.86
C MET A 107 15.73 -12.58 -13.50
N GLU A 108 15.48 -13.66 -14.25
CA GLU A 108 16.12 -14.97 -14.02
C GLU A 108 17.64 -14.91 -14.20
N GLY A 109 18.12 -14.11 -15.16
CA GLY A 109 19.54 -13.93 -15.42
C GLY A 109 20.35 -13.39 -14.23
N VAL A 110 19.69 -12.80 -13.24
CA VAL A 110 20.31 -12.25 -12.02
C VAL A 110 19.67 -12.77 -10.73
N GLY A 111 18.81 -13.80 -10.81
CA GLY A 111 18.19 -14.43 -9.64
C GLY A 111 17.13 -13.59 -8.93
N VAL A 112 16.55 -12.59 -9.60
CA VAL A 112 15.43 -11.79 -9.07
C VAL A 112 14.09 -12.42 -9.48
N SER A 113 13.08 -12.27 -8.62
CA SER A 113 11.72 -12.76 -8.90
C SER A 113 11.11 -12.05 -10.11
N SER A 114 10.52 -12.80 -11.03
CA SER A 114 9.71 -12.27 -12.13
C SER A 114 8.27 -11.94 -11.73
N THR A 115 7.96 -11.88 -10.43
CA THR A 115 6.60 -11.55 -9.97
C THR A 115 6.28 -10.08 -10.22
N ILE A 116 5.60 -9.78 -11.34
CA ILE A 116 5.40 -8.42 -11.86
C ILE A 116 3.94 -8.26 -12.33
N PRO A 117 3.16 -7.32 -11.78
CA PRO A 117 1.89 -6.92 -12.36
C PRO A 117 2.12 -6.21 -13.71
N ILE A 118 1.45 -6.70 -14.75
CA ILE A 118 1.46 -6.16 -16.11
C ILE A 118 0.01 -5.81 -16.46
N VAL A 119 -0.32 -4.52 -16.47
CA VAL A 119 -1.71 -4.06 -16.56
C VAL A 119 -1.91 -3.27 -17.85
N ARG A 120 -2.98 -3.60 -18.57
CA ARG A 120 -3.41 -2.84 -19.74
C ARG A 120 -3.97 -1.49 -19.30
N ALA A 121 -3.55 -0.43 -19.98
CA ALA A 121 -4.00 0.93 -19.74
C ALA A 121 -4.26 1.63 -21.06
N ARG A 122 -5.30 2.46 -21.10
CA ARG A 122 -5.50 3.40 -22.21
C ARG A 122 -4.67 4.64 -21.96
N VAL A 123 -3.65 4.84 -22.78
CA VAL A 123 -2.70 5.94 -22.68
C VAL A 123 -2.93 6.91 -23.83
N THR A 124 -3.06 8.19 -23.52
CA THR A 124 -3.22 9.27 -24.49
C THR A 124 -1.98 10.15 -24.51
N GLY A 125 -1.56 10.59 -25.69
CA GLY A 125 -0.40 11.47 -25.85
C GLY A 125 0.90 10.74 -26.23
N ILE A 126 0.88 9.41 -26.34
CA ILE A 126 2.08 8.59 -26.64
C ILE A 126 1.88 7.79 -27.93
N GLY A 127 2.80 8.01 -28.88
CA GLY A 127 2.98 7.19 -30.07
C GLY A 127 4.12 6.17 -29.90
N ILE A 128 4.10 5.11 -30.71
CA ILE A 128 5.17 4.11 -30.78
C ILE A 128 5.87 4.27 -32.13
N GLY A 129 7.09 4.77 -32.09
CA GLY A 129 7.95 4.94 -33.26
C GLY A 129 9.13 3.97 -33.25
N VAL A 130 10.05 4.20 -34.17
CA VAL A 130 11.30 3.45 -34.29
C VAL A 130 12.45 4.29 -33.74
N SER A 131 13.30 3.74 -32.88
CA SER A 131 14.49 4.43 -32.38
C SER A 131 15.47 4.70 -33.52
N ALA A 132 16.16 5.84 -33.46
CA ALA A 132 17.29 6.10 -34.34
C ALA A 132 18.57 5.42 -33.82
N TYR A 133 18.50 4.12 -33.51
CA TYR A 133 19.60 3.37 -32.90
C TYR A 133 19.58 1.90 -33.31
N VAL A 134 20.74 1.40 -33.72
CA VAL A 134 20.93 -0.02 -34.02
C VAL A 134 21.39 -0.72 -32.75
N SER A 135 20.59 -1.65 -32.23
CA SER A 135 20.95 -2.38 -31.02
C SER A 135 21.99 -3.45 -31.30
N PRO A 136 23.04 -3.59 -30.44
CA PRO A 136 23.93 -4.75 -30.43
C PRO A 136 23.23 -6.08 -30.14
N LEU A 137 21.93 -6.07 -29.83
CA LEU A 137 21.09 -7.26 -29.76
C LEU A 137 20.58 -7.73 -31.12
N GLY A 138 20.82 -6.97 -32.20
CA GLY A 138 20.49 -7.36 -33.57
C GLY A 138 19.09 -6.95 -34.03
N TYR A 139 18.57 -5.83 -33.52
CA TYR A 139 17.30 -5.23 -33.91
C TYR A 139 17.35 -3.69 -33.79
N VAL A 140 16.35 -2.98 -34.29
CA VAL A 140 16.14 -1.55 -34.09
C VAL A 140 14.94 -1.36 -33.16
N SER A 141 15.14 -0.76 -31.99
CA SER A 141 14.11 -0.77 -30.94
C SER A 141 12.91 0.12 -31.23
N SER A 142 11.78 -0.17 -30.58
CA SER A 142 10.66 0.76 -30.46
C SER A 142 11.06 1.91 -29.54
N SER A 143 10.62 3.13 -29.85
CA SER A 143 10.88 4.33 -29.07
C SER A 143 9.62 5.18 -28.99
N PRO A 144 9.28 5.76 -27.83
CA PRO A 144 8.07 6.55 -27.71
C PRO A 144 8.29 7.92 -28.34
N PHE A 145 7.21 8.51 -28.82
CA PHE A 145 7.19 9.93 -29.17
C PHE A 145 5.90 10.59 -28.70
N HIS A 146 5.97 11.90 -28.49
CA HIS A 146 4.85 12.73 -28.09
C HIS A 146 3.86 12.81 -29.26
N ALA A 147 2.66 12.30 -29.04
CA ALA A 147 1.59 12.26 -30.03
C ALA A 147 0.28 12.79 -29.40
N PRO A 148 0.14 14.12 -29.23
CA PRO A 148 -1.02 14.74 -28.61
C PRO A 148 -2.34 14.22 -29.20
N GLY A 149 -3.31 13.90 -28.34
CA GLY A 149 -4.64 13.44 -28.73
C GLY A 149 -4.72 12.00 -29.27
N VAL A 150 -3.59 11.33 -29.53
CA VAL A 150 -3.57 9.91 -29.91
C VAL A 150 -3.76 9.06 -28.67
N SER A 151 -4.78 8.20 -28.67
CA SER A 151 -5.08 7.27 -27.58
C SER A 151 -4.86 5.82 -28.03
N ARG A 152 -4.17 5.01 -27.21
CA ARG A 152 -3.85 3.61 -27.52
C ARG A 152 -3.87 2.76 -26.26
N ASP A 153 -4.09 1.47 -26.43
CA ASP A 153 -3.94 0.51 -25.34
C ASP A 153 -2.47 0.08 -25.25
N LEU A 154 -1.84 0.40 -24.12
CA LEU A 154 -0.47 0.04 -23.77
C LEU A 154 -0.46 -0.79 -22.49
N TYR A 155 0.70 -1.34 -22.15
CA TYR A 155 0.89 -2.04 -20.89
C TYR A 155 1.74 -1.21 -19.95
N ILE A 156 1.35 -1.16 -18.68
CA ILE A 156 2.13 -0.59 -17.60
C ILE A 156 2.61 -1.77 -16.73
N THR A 157 3.87 -1.75 -16.35
CA THR A 157 4.50 -2.75 -15.49
C THR A 157 4.76 -2.16 -14.12
N TRP A 158 4.40 -2.86 -13.04
CA TRP A 158 4.66 -2.43 -11.67
C TRP A 158 5.91 -3.14 -11.15
N LEU A 159 7.06 -2.48 -11.33
CA LEU A 159 8.35 -3.01 -10.92
C LEU A 159 8.60 -2.69 -9.44
N ASP A 160 9.09 -3.63 -8.65
CA ASP A 160 9.68 -3.27 -7.36
C ASP A 160 11.07 -2.63 -7.55
N ALA A 161 11.71 -2.17 -6.47
CA ALA A 161 12.99 -1.47 -6.56
C ALA A 161 14.09 -2.30 -7.25
N ALA A 162 14.19 -3.60 -6.94
CA ALA A 162 15.21 -4.46 -7.53
C ALA A 162 14.92 -4.76 -9.01
N GLN A 163 13.66 -5.00 -9.35
CA GLN A 163 13.21 -5.19 -10.73
C GLN A 163 13.43 -3.91 -11.57
N LEU A 164 13.16 -2.74 -10.99
CA LEU A 164 13.38 -1.44 -11.64
C LEU A 164 14.87 -1.21 -11.89
N ASP A 165 15.74 -1.47 -10.92
CA ASP A 165 17.20 -1.33 -11.07
C ASP A 165 17.73 -2.23 -12.20
N ILE A 166 17.18 -3.44 -12.38
CA ILE A 166 17.53 -4.35 -13.48
C ILE A 166 17.10 -3.78 -14.84
N VAL A 167 15.87 -3.24 -14.92
CA VAL A 167 15.39 -2.63 -16.16
C VAL A 167 16.21 -1.39 -16.47
N ASP A 168 16.42 -0.50 -15.51
CA ASP A 168 17.28 0.69 -15.60
C ASP A 168 18.68 0.37 -16.13
N ALA A 169 19.31 -0.67 -15.57
CA ALA A 169 20.62 -1.13 -16.02
C ALA A 169 20.58 -1.63 -17.47
N SER A 170 19.51 -2.32 -17.87
CA SER A 170 19.34 -2.83 -19.23
C SER A 170 19.04 -1.73 -20.27
N GLU A 171 18.49 -0.59 -19.84
CA GLU A 171 18.25 0.59 -20.69
C GLU A 171 19.40 1.63 -20.59
N GLY A 172 20.44 1.33 -19.80
CA GLY A 172 21.65 2.15 -19.71
C GLY A 172 21.49 3.50 -19.00
N ILE A 173 20.42 3.73 -18.22
CA ILE A 173 20.10 5.09 -17.76
C ILE A 173 21.18 5.74 -16.86
N SER A 174 21.94 4.91 -16.13
CA SER A 174 23.04 5.34 -15.26
C SER A 174 24.38 5.52 -16.01
N ASP A 175 24.48 5.04 -17.25
CA ASP A 175 25.66 5.25 -18.10
C ASP A 175 25.48 6.54 -18.90
N PRO A 176 26.42 7.50 -18.86
CA PRO A 176 26.40 8.67 -19.74
C PRO A 176 26.33 8.33 -21.25
N ARG A 177 26.77 7.13 -21.64
CA ARG A 177 26.70 6.60 -23.01
C ARG A 177 25.53 5.63 -23.23
N GLY A 178 24.71 5.39 -22.21
CA GLY A 178 23.52 4.56 -22.34
C GLY A 178 22.47 5.16 -23.28
N GLU A 179 21.52 4.34 -23.70
CA GLU A 179 20.62 4.64 -24.81
C GLU A 179 19.36 5.40 -24.41
N TYR A 180 18.94 5.31 -23.15
CA TYR A 180 17.68 5.88 -22.69
C TYR A 180 17.85 6.79 -21.47
N ASP A 181 16.88 7.69 -21.33
CA ASP A 181 16.55 8.36 -20.08
C ASP A 181 15.22 7.83 -19.54
N ARG A 182 15.07 7.77 -18.22
CA ARG A 182 13.78 7.48 -17.60
C ARG A 182 13.11 8.76 -17.16
N VAL A 183 11.91 9.01 -17.69
CA VAL A 183 11.09 10.18 -17.36
C VAL A 183 9.88 9.77 -16.54
N LEU A 184 9.36 10.68 -15.72
CA LEU A 184 8.07 10.52 -15.05
C LEU A 184 7.06 11.43 -15.77
N LEU A 185 6.10 10.83 -16.47
CA LEU A 185 5.11 11.55 -17.24
C LEU A 185 3.94 12.00 -16.34
N PRO A 186 3.58 13.29 -16.33
CA PRO A 186 2.44 13.79 -15.56
C PRO A 186 1.11 13.48 -16.24
N SER A 187 0.07 13.26 -15.46
CA SER A 187 -1.28 12.97 -15.97
C SER A 187 -1.96 14.13 -16.71
N ASP A 188 -1.54 15.37 -16.46
CA ASP A 188 -2.08 16.57 -17.12
C ASP A 188 -1.77 16.58 -18.62
N ASP A 189 -0.58 16.11 -19.00
CA ASP A 189 -0.14 15.99 -20.39
C ASP A 189 -0.48 14.60 -20.98
N PHE A 190 -0.42 13.57 -20.15
CA PHE A 190 -0.56 12.17 -20.55
C PHE A 190 -1.65 11.47 -19.76
N ARG A 191 -2.87 11.44 -20.28
CA ARG A 191 -3.96 10.70 -19.64
C ARG A 191 -3.68 9.18 -19.67
N MET A 192 -3.64 8.56 -18.50
CA MET A 192 -3.38 7.13 -18.31
C MET A 192 -4.52 6.49 -17.51
N GLU A 193 -5.39 5.75 -18.20
CA GLU A 193 -6.59 5.15 -17.61
C GLU A 193 -6.48 3.64 -17.49
N LEU A 194 -6.59 3.11 -16.27
CA LEU A 194 -6.60 1.68 -15.99
C LEU A 194 -8.00 1.08 -16.17
N GLU A 195 -8.08 -0.23 -16.33
CA GLU A 195 -9.36 -0.97 -16.49
C GLU A 195 -10.34 -0.81 -15.31
N SER A 196 -9.86 -0.37 -14.13
CA SER A 196 -10.72 -0.05 -12.98
C SER A 196 -11.40 1.33 -13.08
N GLY A 197 -11.01 2.15 -14.05
CA GLY A 197 -11.36 3.57 -14.15
C GLY A 197 -10.45 4.49 -13.35
N GLU A 198 -9.38 3.97 -12.72
CA GLU A 198 -8.33 4.82 -12.11
C GLU A 198 -7.57 5.59 -13.20
N LEU A 199 -7.46 6.90 -13.01
CA LEU A 199 -6.58 7.77 -13.77
C LEU A 199 -5.28 7.91 -13.00
N LEU A 200 -4.20 7.30 -13.49
CA LEU A 200 -2.89 7.42 -12.84
C LEU A 200 -2.42 8.88 -12.89
N GLY A 201 -2.01 9.43 -11.75
CA GLY A 201 -1.46 10.79 -11.67
C GLY A 201 -0.10 10.96 -12.36
N ALA A 202 0.65 9.86 -12.49
CA ALA A 202 1.90 9.79 -13.23
C ALA A 202 2.30 8.34 -13.53
N ALA A 203 3.16 8.14 -14.52
CA ALA A 203 3.86 6.87 -14.73
C ALA A 203 5.21 7.09 -15.42
N TYR A 204 6.14 6.16 -15.22
CA TYR A 204 7.44 6.22 -15.84
C TYR A 204 7.41 5.80 -17.31
N LEU A 205 8.34 6.31 -18.10
CA LEU A 205 8.59 5.90 -19.48
C LEU A 205 10.10 5.98 -19.78
N TYR A 206 10.61 5.08 -20.61
CA TYR A 206 11.97 5.18 -21.14
C TYR A 206 11.96 5.91 -22.49
N VAL A 207 12.73 7.00 -22.59
CA VAL A 207 12.84 7.85 -23.77
C VAL A 207 14.22 7.69 -24.38
N HIS A 208 14.27 7.40 -25.68
CA HIS A 208 15.54 7.15 -26.37
C HIS A 208 16.35 8.44 -26.58
N ARG A 209 17.63 8.44 -26.18
CA ARG A 209 18.57 9.58 -26.30
C ARG A 209 18.94 9.93 -27.73
N TYR A 210 18.73 9.01 -28.66
CA TYR A 210 18.96 9.20 -30.09
C TYR A 210 17.74 9.70 -30.87
N GLY A 211 16.56 9.80 -30.22
CA GLY A 211 15.34 10.25 -30.90
C GLY A 211 14.66 9.12 -31.68
N VAL A 212 13.91 9.48 -32.73
CA VAL A 212 13.15 8.53 -33.54
C VAL A 212 13.44 8.72 -35.03
N ILE A 213 13.34 7.64 -35.80
CA ILE A 213 13.42 7.70 -37.27
C ILE A 213 12.12 8.31 -37.80
N HIS A 214 12.18 9.24 -38.75
CA HIS A 214 10.99 9.77 -39.42
C HIS A 214 10.63 9.01 -40.69
N ASP A 215 9.37 9.13 -41.13
CA ASP A 215 8.83 8.46 -42.33
C ASP A 215 9.11 9.19 -43.65
N GLY A 216 9.87 10.29 -43.61
CA GLY A 216 10.20 11.13 -44.77
C GLY A 216 9.32 12.37 -44.89
N THR A 217 8.20 12.43 -44.16
CA THR A 217 7.38 13.65 -44.01
C THR A 217 7.83 14.52 -42.82
N GLY A 218 8.83 14.06 -42.07
CA GLY A 218 9.25 14.61 -40.78
C GLY A 218 8.49 14.02 -39.57
N ALA A 219 7.41 13.27 -39.79
CA ALA A 219 6.68 12.58 -38.74
C ALA A 219 7.41 11.29 -38.30
N PRO A 220 7.35 10.90 -37.01
CA PRO A 220 7.93 9.65 -36.53
C PRO A 220 7.40 8.41 -37.27
N ARG A 221 8.31 7.56 -37.71
CA ARG A 221 8.01 6.31 -38.42
C ARG A 221 7.40 5.28 -37.46
N PRO A 222 6.28 4.63 -37.82
CA PRO A 222 5.68 3.59 -36.98
C PRO A 222 6.48 2.28 -37.00
N HIS A 223 6.46 1.56 -35.88
CA HIS A 223 7.10 0.25 -35.76
C HIS A 223 6.12 -0.89 -36.12
N LEU A 224 6.10 -1.33 -37.38
CA LEU A 224 5.16 -2.36 -37.89
C LEU A 224 5.66 -3.81 -37.73
N GLY A 225 6.67 -4.03 -36.90
CA GLY A 225 7.31 -5.31 -36.64
C GLY A 225 8.72 -5.39 -37.27
N GLU A 226 9.63 -6.09 -36.58
CA GLU A 226 11.07 -5.99 -36.86
C GLU A 226 11.44 -6.40 -38.28
N ARG A 227 10.92 -7.53 -38.77
CA ARG A 227 11.23 -8.03 -40.12
C ARG A 227 10.89 -7.02 -41.21
N ARG A 228 9.68 -6.45 -41.15
CA ARG A 228 9.23 -5.46 -42.12
C ARG A 228 10.05 -4.18 -41.99
N LEU A 229 10.29 -3.72 -40.77
CA LEU A 229 11.10 -2.53 -40.51
C LEU A 229 12.49 -2.68 -41.14
N LEU A 230 13.19 -3.78 -40.86
CA LEU A 230 14.53 -4.00 -41.39
C LEU A 230 14.53 -4.12 -42.92
N THR A 231 13.55 -4.80 -43.52
CA THR A 231 13.41 -4.83 -44.98
C THR A 231 13.27 -3.43 -45.57
N ASP A 232 12.42 -2.59 -44.98
CA ASP A 232 12.20 -1.23 -45.45
C ASP A 232 13.48 -0.38 -45.29
N LEU A 233 14.10 -0.40 -44.09
CA LEU A 233 15.33 0.33 -43.81
C LEU A 233 16.48 -0.06 -44.76
N LEU A 234 16.64 -1.36 -45.01
CA LEU A 234 17.63 -1.88 -45.94
C LEU A 234 17.30 -1.46 -47.38
N SER A 235 16.03 -1.45 -47.80
CA SER A 235 15.67 -1.01 -49.16
C SER A 235 15.96 0.48 -49.40
N GLU A 236 15.87 1.29 -48.36
CA GLU A 236 16.01 2.75 -48.41
C GLU A 236 17.46 3.25 -48.31
N SER A 237 18.37 2.49 -47.69
CA SER A 237 19.77 2.89 -47.53
C SER A 237 20.73 1.87 -48.14
N THR A 238 21.45 2.30 -49.18
CA THR A 238 22.51 1.52 -49.80
C THR A 238 23.63 1.21 -48.80
N GLN A 239 23.99 2.17 -47.96
CA GLN A 239 25.07 2.02 -46.99
C GLN A 239 24.70 1.02 -45.88
N LEU A 240 23.43 1.01 -45.42
CA LEU A 240 22.94 -0.03 -44.51
C LEU A 240 23.03 -1.43 -45.15
N ARG A 241 22.67 -1.60 -46.43
CA ARG A 241 22.79 -2.91 -47.10
C ARG A 241 24.22 -3.40 -47.20
N GLU A 242 25.16 -2.52 -47.54
CA GLU A 242 26.57 -2.88 -47.64
C GLU A 242 27.11 -3.40 -46.30
N TRP A 243 26.76 -2.73 -45.20
CA TRP A 243 27.27 -3.04 -43.87
C TRP A 243 26.54 -4.23 -43.22
N PHE A 244 25.21 -4.19 -43.22
CA PHE A 244 24.37 -5.13 -42.49
C PHE A 244 23.84 -6.28 -43.34
N GLY A 245 23.95 -6.23 -44.67
CA GLY A 245 23.49 -7.26 -45.60
C GLY A 245 22.13 -6.95 -46.22
N GLU A 246 21.61 -7.87 -47.04
CA GLU A 246 20.42 -7.62 -47.87
C GLU A 246 19.11 -8.04 -47.20
N THR A 247 19.18 -8.87 -46.16
CA THR A 247 18.03 -9.45 -45.48
C THR A 247 17.95 -9.03 -44.00
N PRO A 248 16.76 -9.03 -43.38
CA PRO A 248 16.62 -8.86 -41.93
C PRO A 248 17.48 -9.86 -41.12
N GLU A 249 17.60 -11.09 -41.60
CA GLU A 249 18.45 -12.13 -41.01
C GLU A 249 19.93 -11.74 -41.03
N ASP A 250 20.43 -11.23 -42.16
CA ASP A 250 21.79 -10.73 -42.25
C ASP A 250 22.01 -9.55 -41.31
N PHE A 251 21.07 -8.60 -41.30
CA PHE A 251 21.15 -7.43 -40.43
C PHE A 251 21.29 -7.86 -38.97
N SER A 252 20.36 -8.69 -38.51
CA SER A 252 20.34 -9.16 -37.13
C SER A 252 21.61 -9.92 -36.76
N ARG A 253 22.05 -10.85 -37.62
CA ARG A 253 23.26 -11.65 -37.42
C ARG A 253 24.53 -10.81 -37.37
N ARG A 254 24.66 -9.79 -38.23
CA ARG A 254 25.87 -8.94 -38.29
C ARG A 254 25.90 -7.89 -37.19
N ALA A 255 24.75 -7.35 -36.81
CA ALA A 255 24.64 -6.39 -35.71
C ALA A 255 24.90 -7.06 -34.35
N ARG A 256 24.42 -8.29 -34.14
CA ARG A 256 24.49 -8.97 -32.85
C ARG A 256 25.92 -9.10 -32.32
N GLY A 257 26.19 -8.45 -31.18
CA GLY A 257 27.50 -8.44 -30.51
C GLY A 257 28.56 -7.55 -31.17
N ASN A 258 28.24 -6.82 -32.24
CA ASN A 258 29.18 -5.95 -32.96
C ASN A 258 28.88 -4.48 -32.67
N GLU A 259 29.30 -4.01 -31.50
CA GLU A 259 29.07 -2.64 -31.02
C GLU A 259 29.57 -1.57 -32.01
N GLN A 260 30.76 -1.76 -32.58
CA GLN A 260 31.34 -0.79 -33.53
C GLN A 260 30.50 -0.66 -34.80
N LEU A 261 29.96 -1.77 -35.33
CA LEU A 261 29.08 -1.73 -36.49
C LEU A 261 27.75 -1.07 -36.16
N CYS A 262 27.19 -1.37 -34.99
CA CYS A 262 25.95 -0.77 -34.49
C CYS A 262 26.09 0.74 -34.28
N GLU A 263 27.19 1.21 -33.72
CA GLU A 263 27.50 2.64 -33.60
C GLU A 263 27.60 3.31 -34.97
N LYS A 264 28.24 2.66 -35.95
CA LYS A 264 28.29 3.17 -37.33
C LYS A 264 26.90 3.29 -37.95
N GLY A 265 26.07 2.25 -37.83
CA GLY A 265 24.69 2.27 -38.33
C GLY A 265 23.82 3.33 -37.63
N THR A 266 24.02 3.53 -36.34
CA THR A 266 23.33 4.56 -35.55
C THR A 266 23.70 5.96 -36.03
N ARG A 267 24.99 6.25 -36.26
CA ARG A 267 25.44 7.54 -36.79
C ARG A 267 24.92 7.77 -38.21
N LEU A 268 24.87 6.72 -39.02
CA LEU A 268 24.37 6.79 -40.39
C LEU A 268 22.93 7.31 -40.47
N PHE A 269 22.05 6.97 -39.51
CA PHE A 269 20.69 7.53 -39.51
C PHE A 269 20.70 9.07 -39.42
N ALA A 270 21.63 9.66 -38.66
CA ALA A 270 21.78 11.10 -38.59
C ALA A 270 22.47 11.66 -39.85
N ASP A 271 23.50 10.98 -40.37
CA ASP A 271 24.21 11.39 -41.59
C ASP A 271 23.29 11.38 -42.84
N GLU A 272 22.28 10.51 -42.86
CA GLU A 272 21.24 10.42 -43.89
C GLU A 272 20.03 11.33 -43.62
N ASP A 273 20.08 12.20 -42.60
CA ASP A 273 18.98 13.09 -42.19
C ASP A 273 17.65 12.35 -41.99
N ARG A 274 17.68 11.27 -41.19
CA ARG A 274 16.51 10.41 -40.91
C ARG A 274 15.94 10.56 -39.52
N VAL A 275 16.53 11.41 -38.68
CA VAL A 275 16.26 11.49 -37.24
C VAL A 275 15.41 12.71 -36.93
N THR A 276 14.39 12.53 -36.09
CA THR A 276 13.61 13.62 -35.50
C THR A 276 13.52 13.46 -33.99
N ASP A 277 13.23 14.56 -33.29
CA ASP A 277 13.07 14.54 -31.83
C ASP A 277 11.80 13.79 -31.43
N SER A 278 11.86 13.07 -30.30
CA SER A 278 10.69 12.35 -29.80
C SER A 278 9.63 13.28 -29.19
N GLY A 279 9.94 14.54 -28.91
CA GLY A 279 9.08 15.48 -28.18
C GLY A 279 8.95 15.18 -26.69
N LEU A 280 9.66 14.18 -26.17
CA LEU A 280 9.57 13.72 -24.78
C LEU A 280 10.80 14.05 -23.94
N ARG A 281 11.88 14.54 -24.56
CA ARG A 281 13.12 14.90 -23.83
C ARG A 281 12.95 16.04 -22.84
N GLN A 282 11.94 16.88 -23.04
CA GLN A 282 11.60 17.97 -22.11
C GLN A 282 11.20 17.48 -20.70
N TYR A 283 10.82 16.21 -20.55
CA TYR A 283 10.49 15.61 -19.25
C TYR A 283 11.69 14.93 -18.57
N VAL A 284 12.87 14.98 -19.19
CA VAL A 284 14.09 14.43 -18.60
C VAL A 284 14.58 15.36 -17.48
N VAL A 285 14.83 14.76 -16.33
CA VAL A 285 15.39 15.43 -15.15
C VAL A 285 16.81 14.92 -14.89
N ALA A 286 17.64 15.72 -14.21
CA ALA A 286 19.04 15.38 -13.95
C ALA A 286 19.20 14.07 -13.16
N GLU A 287 18.31 13.82 -12.20
CA GLU A 287 18.26 12.57 -11.43
C GLU A 287 16.90 11.91 -11.62
N PRO A 288 16.84 10.63 -12.07
CA PRO A 288 15.58 9.93 -12.26
C PRO A 288 14.77 9.86 -10.96
N SER A 289 13.54 10.35 -11.02
CA SER A 289 12.59 10.28 -9.91
C SER A 289 12.38 8.83 -9.43
N ARG A 290 12.09 8.64 -8.13
CA ARG A 290 11.75 7.36 -7.49
C ARG A 290 10.50 7.47 -6.62
N ILE A 291 9.39 7.90 -7.22
CA ILE A 291 8.07 7.98 -6.59
C ILE A 291 7.34 6.64 -6.83
N VAL A 292 6.89 6.01 -5.75
CA VAL A 292 6.14 4.75 -5.80
C VAL A 292 4.65 5.00 -6.00
N TYR A 293 3.93 3.96 -6.43
CA TYR A 293 2.52 4.01 -6.77
C TYR A 293 1.59 4.57 -5.67
N ASP A 294 1.86 4.30 -4.39
CA ASP A 294 1.06 4.84 -3.29
C ASP A 294 1.23 6.36 -3.09
N ASP A 295 2.35 6.92 -3.57
CA ASP A 295 2.63 8.35 -3.52
C ASP A 295 2.21 9.07 -4.82
N ILE A 296 1.88 8.31 -5.88
CA ILE A 296 1.23 8.81 -7.09
C ILE A 296 -0.28 8.80 -6.86
N HIS A 297 -0.84 9.95 -6.48
CA HIS A 297 -2.27 10.07 -6.27
C HIS A 297 -3.05 10.00 -7.60
N PRO A 298 -4.22 9.33 -7.64
CA PRO A 298 -5.05 9.31 -8.84
C PRO A 298 -5.50 10.70 -9.26
N ALA A 299 -5.55 10.96 -10.56
CA ALA A 299 -6.08 12.20 -11.16
C ALA A 299 -7.62 12.20 -11.26
N ASN A 300 -8.29 11.18 -10.71
CA ASN A 300 -9.75 11.12 -10.67
C ASN A 300 -10.32 12.26 -9.82
N SER A 301 -11.44 12.84 -10.26
CA SER A 301 -12.23 13.73 -9.41
C SER A 301 -12.74 12.97 -8.19
N LEU A 302 -12.57 13.55 -7.00
CA LEU A 302 -13.10 13.01 -5.76
C LEU A 302 -14.61 13.25 -5.63
N PRO A 303 -15.35 12.35 -4.95
CA PRO A 303 -16.69 12.65 -4.47
C PRO A 303 -16.72 13.91 -3.60
N THR A 304 -17.83 14.65 -3.61
CA THR A 304 -17.98 15.86 -2.80
C THR A 304 -17.75 15.58 -1.31
N GLY A 305 -16.83 16.33 -0.69
CA GLY A 305 -16.48 16.17 0.73
C GLY A 305 -15.55 14.99 1.04
N ALA A 306 -15.00 14.33 0.02
CA ALA A 306 -13.95 13.33 0.19
C ALA A 306 -12.56 13.92 -0.03
N PHE A 307 -11.55 13.21 0.46
CA PHE A 307 -10.13 13.53 0.36
C PHE A 307 -9.38 12.36 -0.28
N HIS A 308 -8.21 12.61 -0.87
CA HIS A 308 -7.26 11.55 -1.20
C HIS A 308 -6.62 11.02 0.07
N THR A 309 -6.57 9.69 0.17
CA THR A 309 -5.89 9.02 1.28
C THR A 309 -4.37 9.05 1.08
N GLY A 310 -3.64 9.61 2.03
CA GLY A 310 -2.18 9.55 2.10
C GLY A 310 -1.70 8.51 3.12
N ARG A 311 -0.42 8.11 3.00
CA ARG A 311 0.28 7.32 4.01
C ARG A 311 0.76 8.23 5.14
N THR A 312 0.70 7.75 6.37
CA THR A 312 1.41 8.39 7.47
C THR A 312 2.90 8.07 7.37
N PRO A 313 3.81 9.03 7.63
CA PRO A 313 5.25 8.78 7.61
C PRO A 313 5.68 7.66 8.57
N ASP A 314 6.63 6.82 8.17
CA ASP A 314 7.15 5.72 9.00
C ASP A 314 7.76 6.19 10.33
N SER A 315 8.25 7.44 10.37
CA SER A 315 8.82 8.06 11.56
C SER A 315 7.77 8.59 12.54
N PHE A 316 6.49 8.56 12.18
CA PHE A 316 5.41 9.13 12.97
C PHE A 316 5.04 8.24 14.16
N ASP A 317 5.14 8.80 15.37
CA ASP A 317 4.66 8.14 16.59
C ASP A 317 3.16 8.37 16.76
N GLN A 318 2.38 7.35 16.39
CA GLN A 318 0.93 7.29 16.55
C GLN A 318 0.48 7.24 18.03
N ARG A 319 1.43 7.07 18.97
CA ARG A 319 1.21 6.95 20.42
C ARG A 319 0.18 5.87 20.77
N GLY A 320 0.20 4.79 19.99
CA GLY A 320 -0.67 3.64 20.16
C GLY A 320 -2.14 3.96 19.92
N ALA A 321 -2.50 4.86 19.00
CA ALA A 321 -3.89 5.05 18.58
C ALA A 321 -3.96 5.12 17.05
N GLY A 322 -5.09 4.71 16.46
CA GLY A 322 -5.34 5.04 15.06
C GLY A 322 -5.50 6.56 14.90
N VAL A 323 -4.69 7.15 14.05
CA VAL A 323 -4.61 8.59 13.79
C VAL A 323 -5.02 8.91 12.35
N VAL A 324 -5.72 10.03 12.20
CA VAL A 324 -5.81 10.76 10.93
C VAL A 324 -5.05 12.08 11.09
N ARG A 325 -4.14 12.35 10.16
CA ARG A 325 -3.36 13.59 10.13
C ARG A 325 -3.95 14.53 9.10
N LEU A 326 -4.23 15.76 9.52
CA LEU A 326 -4.89 16.78 8.71
C LEU A 326 -4.01 18.03 8.62
N SER A 327 -4.18 18.80 7.55
CA SER A 327 -3.71 20.19 7.51
C SER A 327 -4.52 21.06 8.47
N SER A 328 -4.02 22.26 8.76
CA SER A 328 -4.76 23.26 9.52
C SER A 328 -6.06 23.68 8.83
N ALA A 329 -6.06 23.82 7.50
CA ALA A 329 -7.25 24.20 6.74
C ALA A 329 -8.35 23.14 6.87
N VAL A 330 -8.00 21.86 6.66
CA VAL A 330 -8.95 20.73 6.77
C VAL A 330 -9.48 20.58 8.20
N SER A 331 -8.61 20.70 9.23
CA SER A 331 -9.05 20.66 10.63
C SER A 331 -10.04 21.78 10.96
N ALA A 332 -9.75 23.01 10.53
CA ALA A 332 -10.61 24.16 10.77
C ALA A 332 -11.97 24.00 10.06
N ALA A 333 -11.98 23.49 8.82
CA ALA A 333 -13.21 23.17 8.09
C ALA A 333 -14.07 22.11 8.79
N LEU A 334 -13.45 21.19 9.54
CA LEU A 334 -14.14 20.18 10.35
C LEU A 334 -14.51 20.66 11.77
N GLY A 335 -14.19 21.91 12.13
CA GLY A 335 -14.47 22.49 13.45
C GLY A 335 -13.49 22.05 14.54
N ASP A 336 -12.22 21.89 14.20
CA ASP A 336 -11.12 21.47 15.07
C ASP A 336 -11.44 20.25 15.95
N PRO A 337 -11.86 19.14 15.34
CA PRO A 337 -12.28 17.96 16.08
C PRO A 337 -11.07 17.28 16.74
N GLN A 338 -11.26 16.73 17.94
CA GLN A 338 -10.28 15.84 18.56
C GLN A 338 -10.34 14.41 18.00
N PHE A 339 -11.50 14.02 17.49
CA PHE A 339 -11.77 12.70 16.95
C PHE A 339 -12.55 12.82 15.65
N ALA A 340 -12.35 11.88 14.74
CA ALA A 340 -13.11 11.82 13.51
C ALA A 340 -13.43 10.38 13.14
N ILE A 341 -14.48 10.17 12.37
CA ILE A 341 -14.76 8.91 11.69
C ILE A 341 -14.16 8.98 10.31
N VAL A 342 -13.35 7.98 10.01
CA VAL A 342 -12.79 7.72 8.69
C VAL A 342 -13.65 6.66 8.01
N GLN A 343 -14.12 6.91 6.79
CA GLN A 343 -14.86 5.93 6.00
C GLN A 343 -14.36 5.91 4.56
N ASN A 344 -14.32 4.73 3.95
CA ASN A 344 -14.01 4.60 2.53
C ASN A 344 -15.18 5.15 1.70
N ALA A 345 -14.93 6.22 0.93
CA ALA A 345 -15.96 6.92 0.15
C ALA A 345 -16.45 6.14 -1.08
N GLN A 346 -15.73 5.08 -1.45
CA GLN A 346 -15.98 4.29 -2.66
C GLN A 346 -16.84 3.05 -2.38
N ILE A 347 -17.02 2.68 -1.11
CA ILE A 347 -17.92 1.58 -0.74
C ILE A 347 -19.36 2.11 -0.82
N PRO A 348 -20.25 1.56 -1.67
CA PRO A 348 -21.60 2.08 -1.85
C PRO A 348 -22.37 2.11 -0.53
N ALA A 349 -23.03 3.23 -0.26
CA ALA A 349 -23.85 3.46 0.94
C ALA A 349 -24.91 2.34 1.13
N ALA A 350 -25.58 1.94 0.05
CA ALA A 350 -26.76 1.08 0.08
C ALA A 350 -26.61 -0.32 0.70
N ARG A 351 -25.39 -0.81 0.96
CA ARG A 351 -25.21 -2.04 1.74
C ARG A 351 -24.62 -1.84 3.14
N HIS A 352 -23.85 -0.78 3.44
CA HIS A 352 -23.14 -0.63 4.72
C HIS A 352 -22.78 0.82 5.07
N GLU A 353 -23.76 1.73 5.11
CA GLU A 353 -23.60 3.19 5.31
C GLU A 353 -22.70 3.61 6.49
N ARG A 354 -22.52 2.71 7.46
CA ARG A 354 -21.84 2.99 8.73
C ARG A 354 -20.48 2.33 8.87
N LEU A 355 -19.94 1.65 7.85
CA LEU A 355 -18.59 1.10 7.96
C LEU A 355 -17.59 2.26 8.09
N GLY A 356 -16.92 2.33 9.24
CA GLY A 356 -15.92 3.34 9.52
C GLY A 356 -15.08 3.00 10.74
N ALA A 357 -14.02 3.79 10.91
CA ALA A 357 -13.11 3.65 12.03
C ALA A 357 -12.96 4.98 12.76
N LEU A 358 -13.00 4.93 14.09
CA LEU A 358 -12.77 6.08 14.94
C LEU A 358 -11.28 6.42 14.98
N ALA A 359 -10.92 7.61 14.54
CA ALA A 359 -9.56 8.12 14.51
C ALA A 359 -9.37 9.22 15.56
N THR A 360 -8.16 9.31 16.09
CA THR A 360 -7.68 10.52 16.78
C THR A 360 -7.19 11.50 15.73
N VAL A 361 -7.63 12.77 15.82
CA VAL A 361 -7.21 13.79 14.86
C VAL A 361 -5.92 14.44 15.33
N ILE A 362 -4.95 14.56 14.42
CA ILE A 362 -3.72 15.30 14.64
C ILE A 362 -3.58 16.34 13.53
N VAL A 363 -3.52 17.61 13.91
CA VAL A 363 -3.14 18.69 12.98
C VAL A 363 -1.63 18.64 12.82
N ALA A 364 -1.18 18.20 11.65
CA ALA A 364 0.23 17.92 11.39
C ALA A 364 0.93 19.19 10.85
N PRO A 365 1.99 19.68 11.51
CA PRO A 365 2.65 20.92 11.11
C PRO A 365 3.51 20.77 9.84
N ASP A 366 3.85 19.54 9.48
CA ASP A 366 4.63 19.17 8.28
C ASP A 366 3.75 18.97 7.04
N ILE A 367 2.41 18.93 7.19
CA ILE A 367 1.48 19.01 6.06
C ILE A 367 1.29 20.51 5.73
N PRO A 368 1.40 20.93 4.45
CA PRO A 368 1.16 22.32 4.07
C PRO A 368 -0.17 22.84 4.60
N ALA A 369 -0.16 24.03 5.19
CA ALA A 369 -1.33 24.57 5.91
C ALA A 369 -2.58 24.72 5.03
N GLN A 370 -2.38 24.98 3.73
CA GLN A 370 -3.40 25.18 2.69
C GLN A 370 -3.76 23.89 1.93
N GLU A 371 -3.21 22.73 2.32
CA GLU A 371 -3.56 21.45 1.70
C GLU A 371 -5.01 21.10 2.05
N GLU A 372 -5.89 21.02 1.05
CA GLU A 372 -7.32 20.75 1.22
C GLU A 372 -7.78 19.44 0.58
N GLY A 373 -6.96 18.84 -0.30
CA GLY A 373 -7.33 17.67 -1.10
C GLY A 373 -6.89 16.34 -0.50
N ARG A 374 -6.01 16.34 0.50
CA ARG A 374 -5.38 15.13 1.06
C ARG A 374 -5.46 15.06 2.58
N VAL A 375 -5.64 13.84 3.08
CA VAL A 375 -5.52 13.50 4.51
C VAL A 375 -4.68 12.25 4.67
N GLU A 376 -3.84 12.15 5.71
CA GLU A 376 -3.04 10.94 5.93
C GLU A 376 -3.72 10.04 6.94
N VAL A 377 -3.92 8.77 6.56
CA VAL A 377 -4.68 7.81 7.36
C VAL A 377 -3.76 6.65 7.75
N ASP A 378 -3.66 6.40 9.05
CA ASP A 378 -2.86 5.33 9.60
C ASP A 378 -3.23 3.96 9.00
N HIS A 379 -2.23 3.08 8.93
CA HIS A 379 -2.39 1.75 8.36
C HIS A 379 -3.50 0.93 9.04
N SER A 380 -3.61 0.96 10.37
CA SER A 380 -4.67 0.23 11.10
C SER A 380 -6.08 0.71 10.75
N LEU A 381 -6.26 2.02 10.56
CA LEU A 381 -7.55 2.59 10.13
C LEU A 381 -7.85 2.22 8.68
N ARG A 382 -6.84 2.26 7.81
CA ARG A 382 -6.96 1.83 6.40
C ARG A 382 -7.36 0.36 6.28
N VAL A 383 -6.74 -0.54 7.05
CA VAL A 383 -7.15 -1.95 7.15
C VAL A 383 -8.56 -2.07 7.72
N GLY A 384 -8.89 -1.27 8.74
CA GLY A 384 -10.22 -1.21 9.35
C GLY A 384 -11.34 -0.92 8.36
N VAL A 385 -11.13 -0.01 7.41
CA VAL A 385 -12.17 0.43 6.47
C VAL A 385 -11.97 -0.04 5.03
N GLY A 386 -10.96 -0.89 4.79
CA GLY A 386 -10.68 -1.42 3.46
C GLY A 386 -10.19 -0.37 2.47
N LEU A 387 -9.32 0.54 2.89
CA LEU A 387 -8.89 1.72 2.14
C LEU A 387 -7.42 1.62 1.74
N GLU A 388 -7.10 1.91 0.48
CA GLU A 388 -5.70 2.02 0.00
C GLU A 388 -5.27 3.49 -0.13
N PRO A 389 -3.97 3.82 -0.01
CA PRO A 389 -3.47 5.15 -0.35
C PRO A 389 -3.89 5.53 -1.77
N GLY A 390 -4.27 6.78 -1.98
CA GLY A 390 -4.85 7.30 -3.22
C GLY A 390 -6.37 7.15 -3.34
N GLU A 391 -7.00 6.18 -2.66
CA GLU A 391 -8.46 6.01 -2.67
C GLU A 391 -9.16 7.16 -1.92
N ALA A 392 -10.43 7.39 -2.28
CA ALA A 392 -11.23 8.46 -1.70
C ALA A 392 -11.69 8.11 -0.28
N VAL A 393 -11.49 9.03 0.66
CA VAL A 393 -11.86 8.88 2.07
C VAL A 393 -12.73 10.04 2.53
N THR A 394 -13.76 9.73 3.32
CA THR A 394 -14.53 10.76 4.03
C THR A 394 -14.07 10.83 5.48
N VAL A 395 -13.96 12.06 5.99
CA VAL A 395 -13.58 12.34 7.38
C VAL A 395 -14.67 13.19 8.01
N ARG A 396 -15.31 12.68 9.06
CA ARG A 396 -16.40 13.38 9.76
C ARG A 396 -16.05 13.58 11.23
N ALA A 397 -16.22 14.80 11.73
CA ALA A 397 -15.99 15.12 13.15
C ALA A 397 -16.80 14.22 14.09
N ALA A 398 -16.17 13.79 15.18
CA ALA A 398 -16.77 12.97 16.23
C ALA A 398 -16.34 13.48 17.62
N ARG A 399 -17.17 13.22 18.64
CA ARG A 399 -16.93 13.70 20.01
C ARG A 399 -17.15 12.57 21.01
N LEU A 400 -16.28 12.48 22.02
CA LEU A 400 -16.49 11.59 23.17
C LEU A 400 -17.36 12.29 24.23
N PRO A 401 -18.24 11.55 24.94
CA PRO A 401 -19.19 12.12 25.92
C PRO A 401 -18.52 12.72 27.17
N ARG A 402 -17.25 12.40 27.44
CA ARG A 402 -16.48 12.97 28.56
C ARG A 402 -15.15 13.53 28.05
N THR A 403 -14.95 14.83 28.23
CA THR A 403 -13.68 15.50 27.93
C THR A 403 -12.62 15.03 28.94
N ARG A 404 -11.46 14.59 28.44
CA ARG A 404 -10.36 14.10 29.28
C ARG A 404 -9.86 15.21 30.21
N ARG A 405 -9.67 14.90 31.49
CA ARG A 405 -9.00 15.83 32.42
C ARG A 405 -7.49 15.80 32.15
N ARG A 406 -6.92 16.89 31.62
CA ARG A 406 -5.50 17.02 31.23
C ARG A 406 -4.50 16.51 32.29
N TRP A 407 -4.79 16.70 33.59
CA TRP A 407 -3.90 16.23 34.67
C TRP A 407 -3.69 14.71 34.69
N GLN A 408 -4.66 13.91 34.22
CA GLN A 408 -4.54 12.45 34.19
C GLN A 408 -3.49 11.98 33.17
N GLU A 409 -3.28 12.72 32.08
CA GLU A 409 -2.24 12.42 31.09
C GLU A 409 -0.85 12.74 31.64
N THR A 410 -0.72 13.83 32.40
CA THR A 410 0.54 14.18 33.08
C THR A 410 0.96 13.13 34.10
N PHE A 411 0.02 12.57 34.88
CA PHE A 411 0.33 11.58 35.91
C PHE A 411 0.51 10.15 35.37
N PHE A 412 -0.34 9.70 34.43
CA PHE A 412 -0.38 8.29 34.00
C PHE A 412 0.18 8.05 32.59
N GLY A 413 0.65 9.09 31.90
CA GLY A 413 1.12 9.01 30.52
C GLY A 413 0.00 9.06 29.49
N HIS A 414 0.31 8.78 28.23
CA HIS A 414 -0.66 8.73 27.14
C HIS A 414 -1.48 7.45 27.18
N VAL A 415 -2.69 7.50 26.61
CA VAL A 415 -3.61 6.36 26.57
C VAL A 415 -3.22 5.50 25.37
N ASN A 416 -2.86 4.25 25.63
CA ASN A 416 -2.68 3.26 24.58
C ASN A 416 -4.05 2.69 24.17
N TYR A 417 -4.26 2.61 22.87
CA TYR A 417 -5.42 2.06 22.22
C TYR A 417 -5.02 0.86 21.36
N VAL A 418 -5.94 -0.09 21.24
CA VAL A 418 -5.89 -1.11 20.20
C VAL A 418 -7.19 -1.00 19.41
N THR A 419 -7.09 -0.87 18.10
CA THR A 419 -8.27 -0.92 17.22
C THR A 419 -8.53 -2.37 16.88
N CYS A 420 -9.72 -2.86 17.22
CA CYS A 420 -10.10 -4.25 17.02
C CYS A 420 -11.26 -4.38 16.04
N ARG A 421 -11.26 -5.47 15.26
CA ARG A 421 -12.41 -5.92 14.47
C ARG A 421 -13.41 -6.61 15.40
N VAL A 422 -14.66 -6.19 15.34
CA VAL A 422 -15.71 -6.80 16.14
C VAL A 422 -16.17 -8.08 15.48
N GLN A 423 -16.15 -9.16 16.27
CA GLN A 423 -16.67 -10.47 15.93
C GLN A 423 -17.89 -10.80 16.80
N ASP A 424 -18.80 -11.58 16.25
CA ASP A 424 -19.97 -12.05 16.99
C ASP A 424 -19.52 -13.04 18.08
N GLY A 425 -19.96 -12.81 19.32
CA GLY A 425 -19.64 -13.68 20.46
C GLY A 425 -20.15 -15.11 20.27
N ASP A 426 -19.47 -16.09 20.88
CA ASP A 426 -20.00 -17.46 20.93
C ASP A 426 -21.18 -17.53 21.91
N ARG A 427 -22.14 -18.42 21.66
CA ARG A 427 -23.32 -18.66 22.52
C ARG A 427 -22.95 -18.99 23.96
N ALA A 428 -21.78 -19.60 24.18
CA ALA A 428 -21.28 -19.92 25.53
C ALA A 428 -20.86 -18.68 26.34
N SER A 429 -20.50 -17.59 25.66
CA SER A 429 -20.16 -16.29 26.26
C SER A 429 -21.27 -15.24 26.11
N ALA A 430 -22.30 -15.54 25.30
CA ALA A 430 -23.48 -14.70 25.17
C ALA A 430 -24.11 -14.51 26.55
N GLU A 431 -24.70 -13.34 26.78
CA GLU A 431 -25.34 -12.92 28.05
C GLU A 431 -24.40 -12.47 29.18
N GLN A 432 -23.10 -12.73 29.10
CA GLN A 432 -22.13 -12.13 30.02
C GLN A 432 -21.68 -10.79 29.43
N GLU A 433 -21.89 -9.67 30.16
CA GLU A 433 -21.48 -8.31 29.75
C GLU A 433 -19.94 -8.13 29.79
N VAL A 434 -19.23 -8.94 28.99
CA VAL A 434 -17.77 -9.06 28.90
C VAL A 434 -17.34 -8.98 27.44
N CYS A 435 -16.07 -8.64 27.21
CA CYS A 435 -15.45 -8.72 25.89
C CYS A 435 -14.35 -9.79 25.90
N LEU A 436 -14.27 -10.62 24.86
CA LEU A 436 -13.20 -11.61 24.74
C LEU A 436 -12.09 -11.05 23.83
N LEU A 437 -10.86 -11.10 24.32
CA LEU A 437 -9.65 -10.63 23.64
C LEU A 437 -8.58 -11.72 23.65
N ASP A 438 -7.70 -11.73 22.65
CA ASP A 438 -6.54 -12.61 22.66
C ASP A 438 -5.46 -12.14 23.66
N THR A 439 -4.51 -13.01 23.96
CA THR A 439 -3.43 -12.74 24.93
C THR A 439 -2.59 -11.53 24.54
N LEU A 440 -2.19 -11.42 23.26
CA LEU A 440 -1.37 -10.31 22.78
C LEU A 440 -2.12 -8.98 22.91
N THR A 441 -3.41 -8.94 22.58
CA THR A 441 -4.24 -7.74 22.73
C THR A 441 -4.37 -7.30 24.19
N LEU A 442 -4.55 -8.24 25.13
CA LEU A 442 -4.55 -7.93 26.57
C LEU A 442 -3.21 -7.35 27.04
N GLU A 443 -2.10 -7.93 26.57
CA GLU A 443 -0.75 -7.46 26.88
C GLU A 443 -0.47 -6.06 26.31
N LEU A 444 -0.84 -5.80 25.06
CA LEU A 444 -0.71 -4.47 24.41
C LEU A 444 -1.51 -3.40 25.15
N LEU A 445 -2.68 -3.76 25.69
CA LEU A 445 -3.50 -2.88 26.53
C LEU A 445 -2.94 -2.69 27.95
N GLY A 446 -1.99 -3.52 28.37
CA GLY A 446 -1.42 -3.51 29.71
C GLY A 446 -2.40 -4.00 30.79
N VAL A 447 -3.30 -4.92 30.44
CA VAL A 447 -4.35 -5.43 31.33
C VAL A 447 -4.27 -6.95 31.48
N SER A 448 -4.77 -7.48 32.60
CA SER A 448 -4.91 -8.93 32.81
C SER A 448 -6.34 -9.40 32.50
N SER A 449 -6.52 -10.69 32.21
CA SER A 449 -7.86 -11.27 32.10
C SER A 449 -8.65 -11.04 33.40
N GLY A 450 -9.86 -10.51 33.27
CA GLY A 450 -10.73 -10.08 34.36
C GLY A 450 -10.69 -8.58 34.66
N ASP A 451 -9.72 -7.83 34.11
CA ASP A 451 -9.63 -6.39 34.29
C ASP A 451 -10.67 -5.64 33.43
N GLU A 452 -10.99 -4.41 33.84
CA GLU A 452 -11.92 -3.56 33.07
C GLU A 452 -11.21 -2.78 31.97
N VAL A 453 -11.83 -2.80 30.79
CA VAL A 453 -11.45 -2.02 29.60
C VAL A 453 -12.58 -1.08 29.21
N VAL A 454 -12.24 -0.07 28.41
CA VAL A 454 -13.20 0.86 27.83
C VAL A 454 -13.19 0.72 26.32
N LEU A 455 -14.37 0.50 25.74
CA LEU A 455 -14.60 0.38 24.31
C LEU A 455 -15.26 1.66 23.81
N GLU A 456 -14.72 2.21 22.74
CA GLU A 456 -15.22 3.39 22.02
C GLU A 456 -15.74 2.90 20.66
N GLY A 457 -17.05 3.10 20.42
CA GLY A 457 -17.79 2.56 19.28
C GLY A 457 -17.92 3.53 18.10
N PHE A 458 -19.07 3.48 17.43
CA PHE A 458 -19.35 4.31 16.27
C PHE A 458 -20.43 5.36 16.58
N PRO A 459 -20.23 6.64 16.20
CA PRO A 459 -21.12 7.72 16.62
C PRO A 459 -22.53 7.62 16.01
N GLY A 460 -23.48 8.15 16.77
CA GLY A 460 -24.85 8.38 16.30
C GLY A 460 -24.93 9.55 15.32
N ALA A 461 -26.16 9.94 14.99
CA ALA A 461 -26.42 11.11 14.14
C ALA A 461 -25.95 12.44 14.77
N ASP A 462 -25.86 12.49 16.09
CA ASP A 462 -25.38 13.62 16.89
C ASP A 462 -23.84 13.75 16.91
N GLY A 463 -23.11 12.80 16.31
CA GLY A 463 -21.65 12.78 16.30
C GLY A 463 -21.02 12.35 17.63
N VAL A 464 -21.83 11.94 18.62
CA VAL A 464 -21.33 11.48 19.92
C VAL A 464 -21.01 9.99 19.83
N VAL A 465 -19.79 9.62 20.19
CA VAL A 465 -19.29 8.25 20.19
C VAL A 465 -19.78 7.51 21.44
N PRO A 466 -20.53 6.40 21.31
CA PRO A 466 -20.90 5.56 22.44
C PRO A 466 -19.68 4.93 23.10
N VAL A 467 -19.70 4.85 24.43
CA VAL A 467 -18.59 4.33 25.23
C VAL A 467 -19.10 3.34 26.26
N LEU A 468 -18.56 2.12 26.26
CA LEU A 468 -18.87 1.09 27.25
C LEU A 468 -17.63 0.72 28.07
N GLN A 469 -17.84 0.39 29.35
CA GLN A 469 -16.80 -0.15 30.23
C GLN A 469 -17.19 -1.58 30.60
N LEU A 470 -16.33 -2.54 30.27
CA LEU A 470 -16.63 -3.98 30.34
C LEU A 470 -15.42 -4.74 30.89
N LYS A 471 -15.62 -5.97 31.39
CA LYS A 471 -14.51 -6.85 31.75
C LYS A 471 -13.92 -7.50 30.50
N ALA A 472 -12.59 -7.47 30.39
CA ALA A 472 -11.86 -8.17 29.35
C ALA A 472 -11.47 -9.56 29.81
N ILE A 473 -11.91 -10.59 29.08
CA ILE A 473 -11.60 -11.99 29.37
C ILE A 473 -10.74 -12.55 28.23
N ARG A 474 -9.75 -13.38 28.58
CA ARG A 474 -8.94 -14.07 27.57
C ARG A 474 -9.81 -15.05 26.77
N THR A 475 -9.76 -14.92 25.45
CA THR A 475 -10.40 -15.86 24.51
C THR A 475 -9.60 -17.16 24.45
N SER A 476 -10.26 -18.32 24.36
CA SER A 476 -9.58 -19.59 24.10
C SER A 476 -9.10 -19.68 22.64
N GLU A 477 -8.00 -20.39 22.41
CA GLU A 477 -7.47 -20.63 21.06
C GLU A 477 -8.49 -21.37 20.18
N GLU A 478 -9.19 -22.35 20.74
CA GLU A 478 -10.25 -23.11 20.04
C GLU A 478 -11.36 -22.22 19.46
N VAL A 479 -11.78 -21.17 20.17
CA VAL A 479 -12.79 -20.23 19.69
C VAL A 479 -12.25 -19.40 18.52
N GLN A 480 -10.97 -19.00 18.59
CA GLN A 480 -10.34 -18.26 17.49
C GLN A 480 -10.17 -19.14 16.25
N GLU A 481 -9.73 -20.39 16.41
CA GLU A 481 -9.55 -21.33 15.32
C GLU A 481 -10.88 -21.69 14.66
N ARG A 482 -11.89 -22.07 15.44
CA ARG A 482 -13.25 -22.32 14.92
C ARG A 482 -13.80 -21.11 14.18
N ARG A 483 -13.54 -19.89 14.68
CA ARG A 483 -13.98 -18.66 14.00
C ARG A 483 -13.25 -18.48 12.68
N LYS A 484 -11.94 -18.73 12.61
CA LYS A 484 -11.15 -18.69 11.36
C LYS A 484 -11.66 -19.68 10.31
N GLU A 485 -12.08 -20.88 10.72
CA GLU A 485 -12.65 -21.90 9.80
C GLU A 485 -14.01 -21.50 9.23
N LEU A 486 -14.83 -20.79 10.01
CA LEU A 486 -16.15 -20.31 9.59
C LEU A 486 -16.10 -19.00 8.80
N HIS A 487 -14.96 -18.29 8.83
CA HIS A 487 -14.78 -17.02 8.15
C HIS A 487 -14.59 -17.24 6.65
N GLY A 488 -15.37 -16.51 5.86
CA GLY A 488 -15.29 -16.58 4.42
C GLY A 488 -16.33 -15.72 3.75
N GLY A 489 -16.06 -15.39 2.49
CA GLY A 489 -17.00 -14.71 1.62
C GLY A 489 -17.11 -13.22 1.88
N ASP A 490 -17.91 -12.59 1.02
CA ASP A 490 -18.06 -11.14 0.98
C ASP A 490 -18.88 -10.60 2.16
N MET A 491 -19.14 -9.29 2.15
CA MET A 491 -19.94 -8.63 3.17
C MET A 491 -21.29 -9.29 3.41
N THR A 492 -21.92 -9.95 2.43
CA THR A 492 -23.24 -10.61 2.61
C THR A 492 -23.19 -11.91 3.39
N SER A 493 -22.00 -12.42 3.66
CA SER A 493 -21.78 -13.66 4.39
C SER A 493 -22.14 -13.48 5.86
N ARG A 494 -22.53 -14.56 6.53
CA ARG A 494 -22.86 -14.52 7.97
C ARG A 494 -21.67 -14.11 8.84
N TYR A 495 -20.47 -14.54 8.45
CA TYR A 495 -19.19 -14.24 9.12
C TYR A 495 -18.17 -13.77 8.06
N PRO A 496 -18.34 -12.55 7.53
CA PRO A 496 -17.45 -12.03 6.49
C PRO A 496 -16.03 -11.95 7.04
N ASN A 497 -15.04 -12.13 6.17
CA ASN A 497 -13.64 -11.90 6.53
C ASN A 497 -13.14 -10.61 5.84
N SER A 498 -12.08 -10.00 6.37
CA SER A 498 -11.55 -8.74 5.82
C SER A 498 -10.93 -8.92 4.44
N LEU A 499 -10.42 -10.11 4.11
CA LEU A 499 -9.76 -10.38 2.83
C LEU A 499 -10.77 -10.35 1.69
N ASP A 500 -11.85 -11.10 1.78
CA ASP A 500 -12.87 -11.24 0.76
C ASP A 500 -13.74 -9.98 0.68
N ALA A 501 -14.11 -9.42 1.84
CA ALA A 501 -15.01 -8.27 1.90
C ALA A 501 -14.32 -6.93 1.62
N LEU A 502 -13.13 -6.71 2.20
CA LEU A 502 -12.41 -5.42 2.16
C LEU A 502 -11.12 -5.49 1.31
N GLY A 503 -10.71 -6.67 0.87
CA GLY A 503 -9.44 -6.87 0.16
C GLY A 503 -8.21 -6.68 1.06
N THR A 504 -8.37 -6.67 2.39
CA THR A 504 -7.29 -6.34 3.34
C THR A 504 -6.83 -7.57 4.10
N PHE A 505 -5.51 -7.73 4.16
CA PHE A 505 -4.84 -8.75 4.95
C PHE A 505 -3.43 -8.27 5.33
N PRO A 506 -2.93 -8.57 6.55
CA PRO A 506 -3.65 -9.20 7.66
C PRO A 506 -4.76 -8.30 8.21
N ASP A 507 -5.74 -8.89 8.91
CA ASP A 507 -6.81 -8.13 9.57
C ASP A 507 -6.33 -7.50 10.89
N LEU A 508 -7.18 -6.64 11.46
CA LEU A 508 -7.05 -6.14 12.81
C LEU A 508 -7.26 -7.26 13.85
N PRO A 509 -6.69 -7.13 15.07
CA PRO A 509 -7.01 -8.02 16.19
C PRO A 509 -8.51 -8.10 16.43
N TRP A 510 -8.99 -9.26 16.87
CA TRP A 510 -10.43 -9.48 17.07
C TRP A 510 -10.87 -9.17 18.49
N VAL A 511 -12.10 -8.68 18.60
CA VAL A 511 -12.84 -8.61 19.87
C VAL A 511 -14.19 -9.28 19.70
N PHE A 512 -14.50 -10.24 20.57
CA PHE A 512 -15.80 -10.89 20.56
C PHE A 512 -16.76 -10.16 21.49
N LEU A 513 -17.89 -9.73 20.94
CA LEU A 513 -18.94 -8.99 21.66
C LEU A 513 -20.31 -9.59 21.35
N ASP A 514 -21.17 -9.62 22.36
CA ASP A 514 -22.61 -9.93 22.20
C ASP A 514 -23.34 -8.80 21.45
N ARG A 515 -24.39 -9.14 20.70
CA ARG A 515 -25.26 -8.23 19.94
C ARG A 515 -25.87 -7.12 20.79
N ARG A 516 -26.16 -7.36 22.07
CA ARG A 516 -26.62 -6.29 22.98
C ARG A 516 -25.53 -5.21 23.18
N LEU A 517 -24.27 -5.63 23.30
CA LEU A 517 -23.12 -4.73 23.40
C LEU A 517 -22.83 -4.01 22.08
N TRP A 518 -23.08 -4.64 20.93
CA TRP A 518 -22.98 -3.98 19.63
C TRP A 518 -23.91 -2.78 19.55
N SER A 519 -25.17 -2.95 19.96
CA SER A 519 -26.14 -1.86 19.97
C SER A 519 -25.74 -0.74 20.94
N GLY A 520 -25.25 -1.10 22.13
CA GLY A 520 -24.69 -0.14 23.09
C GLY A 520 -23.46 0.63 22.59
N LEU A 521 -22.73 0.09 21.61
CA LEU A 521 -21.59 0.73 20.94
C LEU A 521 -21.98 1.45 19.63
N GLY A 522 -23.27 1.46 19.28
CA GLY A 522 -23.76 2.07 18.05
C GLY A 522 -23.33 1.35 16.78
N LEU A 523 -23.00 0.06 16.86
CA LEU A 523 -22.49 -0.75 15.76
C LEU A 523 -23.59 -1.46 14.96
N ASP A 524 -24.86 -1.21 15.29
CA ASP A 524 -25.99 -1.79 14.57
C ASP A 524 -25.89 -1.47 13.07
N GLY A 525 -25.98 -2.52 12.25
CA GLY A 525 -25.86 -2.44 10.80
C GLY A 525 -24.43 -2.36 10.25
N GLN A 526 -23.40 -2.52 11.08
CA GLN A 526 -22.00 -2.60 10.62
C GLN A 526 -21.50 -4.05 10.57
N TRP A 527 -21.31 -4.58 9.36
CA TRP A 527 -20.46 -5.76 9.18
C TRP A 527 -18.99 -5.34 9.16
N LEU A 528 -18.13 -6.16 9.76
CA LEU A 528 -16.71 -5.85 9.98
C LEU A 528 -16.47 -4.55 10.76
N ALA A 529 -17.37 -4.23 11.68
CA ALA A 529 -17.26 -3.05 12.55
C ALA A 529 -15.91 -3.00 13.26
N THR A 530 -15.43 -1.78 13.53
CA THR A 530 -14.21 -1.57 14.31
C THR A 530 -14.54 -0.83 15.60
N VAL A 531 -13.81 -1.17 16.67
CA VAL A 531 -13.88 -0.47 17.95
C VAL A 531 -12.49 -0.13 18.43
N ARG A 532 -12.38 0.95 19.20
CA ARG A 532 -11.15 1.29 19.91
C ARG A 532 -11.24 0.84 21.34
N ILE A 533 -10.26 0.07 21.78
CA ILE A 533 -10.18 -0.47 23.13
C ILE A 533 -9.02 0.17 23.86
N ARG A 534 -9.23 0.54 25.13
CA ARG A 534 -8.18 1.01 26.04
C ARG A 534 -8.41 0.46 27.43
N CYS A 535 -7.39 0.50 28.29
CA CYS A 535 -7.55 0.15 29.69
C CYS A 535 -8.47 1.15 30.45
N SER A 536 -9.19 0.65 31.45
CA SER A 536 -9.85 1.52 32.44
C SER A 536 -8.83 1.97 33.48
N ARG A 537 -8.28 3.18 33.32
CA ARG A 537 -7.31 3.78 34.27
C ARG A 537 -7.86 3.88 35.70
N SER A 538 -9.16 4.15 35.84
CA SER A 538 -9.80 4.24 37.15
C SER A 538 -9.84 2.88 37.86
N TYR A 539 -10.09 1.81 37.12
CA TYR A 539 -10.05 0.44 37.63
C TYR A 539 -8.62 0.04 37.98
N GLN A 540 -7.65 0.29 37.09
CA GLN A 540 -6.24 -0.03 37.33
C GLN A 540 -5.69 0.69 38.56
N LEU A 541 -6.02 1.97 38.74
CA LEU A 541 -5.66 2.71 39.95
C LEU A 541 -6.29 2.10 41.22
N LYS A 542 -7.59 1.76 41.18
CA LYS A 542 -8.27 1.10 42.30
C LYS A 542 -7.67 -0.26 42.63
N LYS A 543 -7.27 -1.03 41.62
CA LYS A 543 -6.64 -2.35 41.76
C LYS A 543 -5.28 -2.22 42.46
N GLU A 544 -4.40 -1.36 41.95
CA GLU A 544 -3.08 -1.12 42.58
C GLU A 544 -3.21 -0.54 43.98
N LEU A 545 -4.12 0.41 44.21
CA LEU A 545 -4.37 0.93 45.56
C LEU A 545 -4.86 -0.15 46.52
N ARG A 546 -5.75 -1.06 46.08
CA ARG A 546 -6.22 -2.17 46.91
C ARG A 546 -5.07 -3.07 47.34
N GLU A 547 -4.16 -3.42 46.42
CA GLU A 547 -2.97 -4.22 46.72
C GLU A 547 -2.04 -3.49 47.70
N MET A 548 -1.86 -2.17 47.53
CA MET A 548 -0.99 -1.38 48.40
C MET A 548 -1.60 -1.05 49.77
N VAL A 549 -2.93 -0.94 49.90
CA VAL A 549 -3.60 -0.66 51.19
C VAL A 549 -3.31 -1.77 52.21
N PHE A 550 -3.22 -3.03 51.77
CA PHE A 550 -2.82 -4.13 52.65
C PHE A 550 -1.40 -3.96 53.18
N LEU A 551 -0.45 -3.63 52.29
CA LEU A 551 0.94 -3.35 52.66
C LEU A 551 1.05 -2.11 53.57
N LEU A 552 0.29 -1.06 53.25
CA LEU A 552 0.23 0.17 54.04
C LEU A 552 -0.34 -0.08 55.43
N GLY A 553 -1.36 -0.94 55.56
CA GLY A 553 -1.93 -1.32 56.85
C GLY A 553 -0.93 -2.04 57.75
N ILE A 554 -0.15 -2.98 57.20
CA ILE A 554 0.92 -3.67 57.94
C ILE A 554 2.01 -2.68 58.37
N ALA A 555 2.48 -1.83 57.45
CA ALA A 555 3.48 -0.82 57.75
C ALA A 555 2.99 0.21 58.77
N PHE A 556 1.71 0.62 58.70
CA PHE A 556 1.08 1.52 59.66
C PHE A 556 1.09 0.94 61.08
N ILE A 557 0.69 -0.32 61.25
CA ILE A 557 0.74 -1.00 62.54
C ILE A 557 2.18 -0.99 63.07
N GLY A 558 3.17 -1.30 62.24
CA GLY A 558 4.59 -1.24 62.63
C GLY A 558 5.05 0.15 63.07
N VAL A 559 4.66 1.21 62.37
CA VAL A 559 5.03 2.59 62.72
C VAL A 559 4.40 3.02 64.05
N VAL A 560 3.12 2.70 64.26
CA VAL A 560 2.38 3.07 65.47
C VAL A 560 2.85 2.27 66.70
N THR A 561 3.25 1.00 66.52
CA THR A 561 3.75 0.18 67.64
C THR A 561 5.19 0.49 68.04
N VAL A 562 6.03 0.94 67.10
CA VAL A 562 7.47 1.18 67.35
C VAL A 562 7.75 2.62 67.79
N LEU A 563 7.01 3.61 67.28
CA LEU A 563 7.27 5.01 67.58
C LEU A 563 6.33 5.51 68.68
N ASN A 564 6.88 6.07 69.76
CA ASN A 564 6.09 6.61 70.88
C ASN A 564 5.69 8.09 70.70
N SER A 565 6.27 8.81 69.74
CA SER A 565 6.00 10.24 69.52
C SER A 565 4.98 10.48 68.41
N VAL A 566 3.90 11.20 68.72
CA VAL A 566 2.81 11.53 67.77
C VAL A 566 3.32 12.30 66.55
N VAL A 567 4.29 13.20 66.73
CA VAL A 567 4.87 13.99 65.64
C VAL A 567 5.64 13.08 64.66
N TRP A 568 6.43 12.15 65.19
CA TRP A 568 7.18 11.19 64.37
C TRP A 568 6.30 10.13 63.73
N GLN A 569 5.23 9.68 64.41
CA GLN A 569 4.21 8.83 63.82
C GLN A 569 3.54 9.51 62.61
N ALA A 570 3.08 10.77 62.77
CA ALA A 570 2.43 11.51 61.69
C ALA A 570 3.36 11.78 60.51
N THR A 571 4.61 12.14 60.79
CA THR A 571 5.63 12.41 59.75
C THR A 571 5.99 11.14 58.99
N SER A 572 6.27 10.03 59.68
CA SER A 572 6.57 8.75 59.04
C SER A 572 5.40 8.22 58.23
N LEU A 573 4.16 8.42 58.70
CA LEU A 573 2.97 8.05 57.96
C LEU A 573 2.81 8.86 56.67
N ALA A 574 3.03 10.18 56.73
CA ALA A 574 2.97 11.04 55.55
C ALA A 574 4.01 10.64 54.50
N VAL A 575 5.25 10.37 54.92
CA VAL A 575 6.32 9.88 54.03
C VAL A 575 5.96 8.52 53.41
N LEU A 576 5.41 7.61 54.21
CA LEU A 576 4.98 6.29 53.74
C LEU A 576 3.88 6.41 52.66
N VAL A 577 2.89 7.26 52.87
CA VAL A 577 1.82 7.52 51.89
C VAL A 577 2.38 8.12 50.60
N LEU A 578 3.31 9.07 50.69
CA LEU A 578 3.97 9.66 49.51
C LEU A 578 4.79 8.62 48.74
N LEU A 579 5.53 7.76 49.44
CA LEU A 579 6.33 6.70 48.84
C LEU A 579 5.44 5.65 48.14
N VAL A 580 4.34 5.24 48.78
CA VAL A 580 3.35 4.36 48.14
C VAL A 580 2.73 5.02 46.91
N GLY A 581 2.34 6.29 47.01
CA GLY A 581 1.83 7.05 45.86
C GLY A 581 2.83 7.11 44.69
N PHE A 582 4.12 7.30 44.99
CA PHE A 582 5.19 7.25 44.00
C PHE A 582 5.35 5.87 43.36
N VAL A 583 5.38 4.80 44.16
CA VAL A 583 5.51 3.41 43.66
C VAL A 583 4.31 3.03 42.79
N VAL A 584 3.09 3.37 43.20
CA VAL A 584 1.86 3.16 42.41
C VAL A 584 1.96 3.91 41.09
N ASN A 585 2.43 5.17 41.09
CA ASN A 585 2.62 5.93 39.87
C ASN A 585 3.63 5.27 38.92
N VAL A 586 4.78 4.83 39.45
CA VAL A 586 5.83 4.16 38.66
C VAL A 586 5.31 2.84 38.08
N ARG A 587 4.60 2.01 38.86
CA ARG A 587 4.01 0.75 38.40
C ARG A 587 2.96 0.97 37.31
N LEU A 588 2.04 1.91 37.52
CA LEU A 588 1.01 2.25 36.53
C LEU A 588 1.65 2.80 35.26
N ARG A 589 2.63 3.69 35.35
CA ARG A 589 3.37 4.19 34.17
C ARG A 589 4.11 3.07 33.44
N SER A 590 4.73 2.14 34.17
CA SER A 590 5.45 1.01 33.57
C SER A 590 4.50 0.08 32.80
N ARG A 591 3.34 -0.25 33.40
CA ARG A 591 2.34 -1.13 32.78
C ARG A 591 1.60 -0.49 31.61
N LEU A 592 1.25 0.79 31.74
CA LEU A 592 0.39 1.48 30.78
C LEU A 592 1.15 2.15 29.63
N ASN A 593 2.47 2.26 29.72
CA ASN A 593 3.29 2.98 28.75
C ASN A 593 4.32 2.05 28.09
N GLN A 594 3.89 1.35 27.04
CA GLN A 594 4.76 0.55 26.18
C GLN A 594 5.47 1.45 25.17
N ARG A 595 6.56 2.10 25.58
CA ARG A 595 7.37 2.95 24.68
C ARG A 595 8.71 2.30 24.35
N ALA A 596 9.03 2.28 23.05
CA ALA A 596 10.39 2.05 22.60
C ALA A 596 11.30 3.16 23.16
N LYS A 597 12.28 2.80 23.99
CA LYS A 597 13.33 3.72 24.41
C LYS A 597 14.45 3.65 23.38
N ARG A 598 14.57 4.68 22.54
CA ARG A 598 15.73 4.82 21.65
C ARG A 598 16.96 5.13 22.50
N ILE A 599 17.74 4.10 22.82
CA ILE A 599 19.04 4.27 23.49
C ILE A 599 19.96 4.88 22.44
N ARG A 600 20.16 6.21 22.49
CA ARG A 600 21.19 6.86 21.68
C ARG A 600 22.54 6.35 22.19
N SER A 601 23.37 5.79 21.31
CA SER A 601 24.78 5.62 21.66
C SER A 601 25.35 7.01 21.96
N ARG A 602 26.08 7.14 23.06
CA ARG A 602 26.92 8.33 23.25
C ARG A 602 27.87 8.34 22.05
N ARG A 603 27.78 9.39 21.22
CA ARG A 603 28.78 9.67 20.20
C ARG A 603 30.13 9.69 20.92
N THR A 604 30.97 8.71 20.64
CA THR A 604 32.43 8.77 20.87
C THR A 604 33.05 9.69 19.85
#